data_AF-A0A261XTA6-F1
#
_entry.id   AF-A0A261XTA6-F1
#
_cell.length_a   1.000
_cell.length_b   1.000
_cell.length_c   1.000
_cell.angle_alpha   90.00
_cell.angle_beta   90.00
_cell.angle_gamma   90.00
#
_symmetry.space_group_name_H-M   'P 1'
#
loop_
_entity.id
_entity.type
_entity.pdbx_description
1 polymer ?
#
loop_
_entity_poly.entity_id
_entity_poly.type
_entity_poly.pdbx_seq_one_letter_code
_entity_poly.pdbx_strand_id
1 'polypeptide(L)'
;MVNVDFIFVGAKEKPSVLLVEVGGDASDLNNRVPYERYLNAFIRPELDHGYLTTPQATLDGKQLPYARGKGLGGSSLINFMVYTRGASVDYDRWAELMGDDDWRWEKTQKRFQKIESFRADISSELRRYANPDMTSYGIQVSLPSELESKNEIVFEAAQELGYPTNLDHNLGNPIGMSLAAVTSGDGLRFTSASAYLADKKLENLTIWTNTRVARVILEGKTAVGVETTSGLKAMAKREVILCAGAVDTPKLLLLSGIGPLEELKKHDIEVKHQLEGVGKNLQDHCGVFLAEHMGPKFSSRLGTIMSDQRMNAAREQWTKEKTGPLVTQYASVCMGFVREPKVFESEEFKSLDPNVQRYLRDSTVPSFEIIANGPLIPPTYVFSDSDDGFLSIAAINMNPQSRGSINLQSSDPEMPPLIDFAYMSHPYDRHILIEGVRHAMQFVKTRTISKYWKSSINVPKSEQEQDIWIRQIQEGRLLLRLLGFQQFAVVDASKLKKVKCRVIGIAGNDDKCQWLRDLGFDVALNYKSPNFKKHMIAATPNLNDVYFDNFGGDILDLCLRRINQNARIVLCGAISQYNATNPKGPAYYSALITQRARMQGFIVFDYVSRYPEAI
;
A
#
# COMPACT_ATOMS: atom_id res chain seq x y z
N MET A 1 -7.71 -9.73 5.54
CA MET A 1 -8.31 -8.60 6.29
C MET A 1 -9.68 -8.30 5.70
N VAL A 2 -10.70 -8.15 6.53
CA VAL A 2 -12.03 -7.69 6.09
C VAL A 2 -11.97 -6.17 6.06
N ASN A 3 -12.21 -5.54 4.91
CA ASN A 3 -12.47 -4.09 4.85
C ASN A 3 -13.87 -3.89 5.45
N VAL A 4 -13.92 -3.18 6.57
CA VAL A 4 -15.12 -2.90 7.35
C VAL A 4 -14.91 -1.59 8.06
N ASP A 5 -15.92 -0.78 8.34
CA ASP A 5 -15.64 0.53 8.91
C ASP A 5 -14.99 0.42 10.32
N PHE A 6 -15.41 -0.53 11.17
CA PHE A 6 -14.89 -0.67 12.55
C PHE A 6 -14.89 -2.09 13.12
N ILE A 7 -13.96 -2.35 14.07
CA ILE A 7 -13.97 -3.51 14.98
C ILE A 7 -13.85 -3.02 16.44
N PHE A 8 -14.78 -3.45 17.29
CA PHE A 8 -14.75 -3.24 18.74
C PHE A 8 -14.21 -4.49 19.46
N VAL A 9 -13.47 -4.36 20.56
CA VAL A 9 -12.96 -5.52 21.31
C VAL A 9 -13.32 -5.40 22.80
N GLY A 10 -14.11 -6.35 23.32
CA GLY A 10 -14.67 -6.27 24.69
C GLY A 10 -13.87 -6.91 25.83
N ALA A 11 -12.97 -7.87 25.58
CA ALA A 11 -12.16 -8.58 26.60
C ALA A 11 -11.04 -9.45 25.98
N LYS A 12 -10.02 -9.86 26.77
CA LYS A 12 -8.79 -10.51 26.27
C LYS A 12 -8.92 -12.02 25.95
N GLU A 13 -9.82 -12.75 26.62
CA GLU A 13 -9.95 -14.22 26.43
C GLU A 13 -11.15 -14.63 25.56
N LYS A 14 -12.21 -13.82 25.50
CA LYS A 14 -13.34 -13.92 24.55
C LYS A 14 -13.88 -12.52 24.25
N PRO A 15 -13.30 -11.79 23.29
CA PRO A 15 -13.75 -10.43 23.02
C PRO A 15 -15.16 -10.42 22.44
N SER A 16 -16.07 -9.61 22.99
CA SER A 16 -17.27 -9.21 22.26
C SER A 16 -16.87 -8.19 21.19
N VAL A 17 -17.23 -8.47 19.95
CA VAL A 17 -16.88 -7.66 18.78
C VAL A 17 -18.13 -7.09 18.16
N LEU A 18 -18.12 -5.77 17.93
CA LEU A 18 -19.06 -5.11 17.04
C LEU A 18 -18.33 -4.77 15.75
N LEU A 19 -18.96 -5.10 14.64
CA LEU A 19 -18.55 -4.78 13.29
C LEU A 19 -19.55 -3.79 12.70
N VAL A 20 -19.11 -2.63 12.21
CA VAL A 20 -20.00 -1.63 11.60
C VAL A 20 -19.58 -1.44 10.14
N GLU A 21 -20.53 -1.59 9.22
CA GLU A 21 -20.35 -1.52 7.78
C GLU A 21 -21.45 -0.64 7.16
N VAL A 22 -21.03 0.30 6.32
CA VAL A 22 -21.91 1.24 5.66
C VAL A 22 -22.73 0.62 4.54
N GLY A 23 -22.23 -0.41 3.87
CA GLY A 23 -23.00 -1.17 2.89
C GLY A 23 -23.81 -2.34 3.48
N GLY A 24 -24.54 -3.01 2.60
CA GLY A 24 -25.37 -4.16 2.97
C GLY A 24 -24.59 -5.48 3.10
N ASP A 25 -25.34 -6.54 3.40
CA ASP A 25 -24.84 -7.90 3.19
C ASP A 25 -24.85 -8.21 1.68
N ALA A 26 -23.67 -8.50 1.13
CA ALA A 26 -23.47 -8.79 -0.28
C ALA A 26 -23.28 -10.30 -0.54
N SER A 27 -23.86 -11.14 0.32
CA SER A 27 -23.74 -12.61 0.29
C SER A 27 -24.39 -13.30 -0.91
N ASP A 28 -25.21 -12.60 -1.72
CA ASP A 28 -25.76 -13.13 -2.98
C ASP A 28 -24.64 -13.70 -3.87
N LEU A 29 -24.81 -14.96 -4.29
CA LEU A 29 -23.89 -15.67 -5.15
C LEU A 29 -23.69 -14.97 -6.50
N ASN A 30 -24.68 -14.22 -6.99
CA ASN A 30 -24.55 -13.43 -8.21
C ASN A 30 -23.42 -12.39 -8.09
N ASN A 31 -23.17 -11.83 -6.90
CA ASN A 31 -22.05 -10.90 -6.67
C ASN A 31 -20.68 -11.59 -6.81
N ARG A 32 -20.66 -12.91 -6.87
CA ARG A 32 -19.48 -13.76 -6.77
C ARG A 32 -19.16 -14.52 -8.06
N VAL A 33 -19.71 -14.13 -9.20
CA VAL A 33 -19.41 -14.78 -10.50
C VAL A 33 -18.00 -14.39 -10.97
N PRO A 34 -17.07 -15.33 -11.19
CA PRO A 34 -15.67 -14.99 -11.54
C PRO A 34 -15.48 -14.20 -12.84
N TYR A 35 -16.33 -14.44 -13.85
CA TYR A 35 -16.35 -13.70 -15.12
C TYR A 35 -16.58 -12.20 -14.94
N GLU A 36 -17.38 -11.81 -13.96
CA GLU A 36 -17.77 -10.41 -13.72
C GLU A 36 -16.67 -9.61 -13.00
N ARG A 37 -15.45 -10.13 -12.88
CA ARG A 37 -14.34 -9.49 -12.15
C ARG A 37 -14.04 -8.07 -12.58
N TYR A 38 -14.11 -7.79 -13.89
CA TYR A 38 -13.88 -6.45 -14.45
C TYR A 38 -15.15 -5.59 -14.52
N LEU A 39 -16.30 -6.15 -14.13
CA LEU A 39 -17.62 -5.58 -14.38
C LEU A 39 -18.37 -5.24 -13.09
N ASN A 40 -18.11 -5.92 -11.97
CA ASN A 40 -18.87 -5.80 -10.72
C ASN A 40 -19.12 -4.35 -10.30
N ALA A 41 -18.11 -3.49 -10.30
CA ALA A 41 -18.27 -2.08 -9.92
C ALA A 41 -19.23 -1.30 -10.84
N PHE A 42 -19.37 -1.71 -12.10
CA PHE A 42 -20.18 -1.04 -13.11
C PHE A 42 -21.59 -1.61 -13.22
N ILE A 43 -21.73 -2.94 -13.15
CA ILE A 43 -23.02 -3.62 -13.29
C ILE A 43 -23.77 -3.75 -11.95
N ARG A 44 -23.08 -3.46 -10.83
CA ARG A 44 -23.62 -3.44 -9.46
C ARG A 44 -23.19 -2.16 -8.74
N PRO A 45 -23.65 -0.96 -9.18
CA PRO A 45 -23.26 0.31 -8.59
C PRO A 45 -23.63 0.43 -7.09
N GLU A 46 -24.59 -0.36 -6.62
CA GLU A 46 -24.92 -0.48 -5.19
C GLU A 46 -23.76 -1.03 -4.35
N LEU A 47 -22.85 -1.81 -4.95
CA LEU A 47 -21.64 -2.35 -4.31
C LEU A 47 -20.44 -1.39 -4.39
N ASP A 48 -20.59 -0.22 -5.00
CA ASP A 48 -19.55 0.81 -5.09
C ASP A 48 -19.93 2.04 -4.23
N HIS A 49 -18.94 2.72 -3.67
CA HIS A 49 -19.11 4.04 -3.06
C HIS A 49 -19.39 5.12 -4.12
N GLY A 50 -18.95 4.90 -5.37
CA GLY A 50 -19.19 5.83 -6.48
C GLY A 50 -18.33 7.10 -6.41
N TYR A 51 -17.12 6.99 -5.86
CA TYR A 51 -16.23 8.14 -5.72
C TYR A 51 -15.70 8.64 -7.06
N LEU A 52 -15.41 9.94 -7.09
CA LEU A 52 -14.66 10.61 -8.15
C LEU A 52 -13.42 11.25 -7.54
N THR A 53 -12.31 11.26 -8.28
CA THR A 53 -11.16 12.09 -7.92
C THR A 53 -11.50 13.57 -8.05
N THR A 54 -10.70 14.43 -7.40
CA THR A 54 -10.59 15.83 -7.79
C THR A 54 -10.05 15.95 -9.22
N PRO A 55 -10.26 17.10 -9.90
CA PRO A 55 -9.61 17.40 -11.17
C PRO A 55 -8.09 17.16 -11.09
N GLN A 56 -7.58 16.26 -11.93
CA GLN A 56 -6.16 15.93 -11.96
C GLN A 56 -5.41 16.89 -12.90
N ALA A 57 -4.50 17.71 -12.36
CA ALA A 57 -3.85 18.80 -13.09
C ALA A 57 -3.05 18.35 -14.32
N THR A 58 -2.38 17.20 -14.23
CA THR A 58 -1.56 16.58 -15.29
C THR A 58 -2.39 15.86 -16.35
N LEU A 59 -3.70 15.72 -16.11
CA LEU A 59 -4.65 14.99 -16.95
C LEU A 59 -5.75 15.94 -17.47
N ASP A 60 -5.38 17.17 -17.80
CA ASP A 60 -6.26 18.23 -18.32
C ASP A 60 -7.50 18.49 -17.44
N GLY A 61 -7.33 18.40 -16.11
CA GLY A 61 -8.40 18.65 -15.14
C GLY A 61 -9.47 17.56 -15.09
N LYS A 62 -9.21 16.37 -15.66
CA LYS A 62 -10.17 15.26 -15.63
C LYS A 62 -10.40 14.75 -14.22
N GLN A 63 -11.66 14.41 -13.95
CA GLN A 63 -12.06 13.63 -12.79
C GLN A 63 -12.22 12.17 -13.21
N LEU A 64 -11.79 11.26 -12.34
CA LEU A 64 -11.75 9.84 -12.63
C LEU A 64 -12.64 9.06 -11.66
N PRO A 65 -13.44 8.10 -12.14
CA PRO A 65 -14.10 7.13 -11.27
C PRO A 65 -13.08 6.38 -10.42
N TYR A 66 -13.36 6.27 -9.13
CA TYR A 66 -12.50 5.56 -8.19
C TYR A 66 -13.31 4.54 -7.38
N ALA A 67 -13.39 3.32 -7.93
CA ALA A 67 -14.22 2.27 -7.37
C ALA A 67 -13.73 1.80 -6.00
N ARG A 68 -14.65 1.73 -5.04
CA ARG A 68 -14.44 1.23 -3.67
C ARG A 68 -15.61 0.36 -3.29
N GLY A 69 -15.34 -0.88 -2.88
CA GLY A 69 -16.41 -1.80 -2.50
C GLY A 69 -17.14 -1.34 -1.23
N LYS A 70 -18.46 -1.26 -1.32
CA LYS A 70 -19.41 -0.85 -0.27
C LYS A 70 -20.26 -2.06 0.14
N GLY A 71 -20.11 -2.56 1.35
CA GLY A 71 -20.79 -3.76 1.85
C GLY A 71 -19.85 -4.78 2.48
N LEU A 72 -20.41 -5.80 3.12
CA LEU A 72 -19.62 -6.81 3.82
C LEU A 72 -18.61 -7.49 2.89
N GLY A 73 -17.32 -7.27 3.17
CA GLY A 73 -16.21 -7.71 2.33
C GLY A 73 -15.44 -6.55 1.69
N GLY A 74 -16.02 -5.34 1.72
CA GLY A 74 -15.51 -4.12 1.13
C GLY A 74 -15.04 -4.34 -0.30
N SER A 75 -13.86 -3.81 -0.65
CA SER A 75 -13.35 -3.89 -2.02
C SER A 75 -13.05 -5.30 -2.54
N SER A 76 -13.02 -6.35 -1.69
CA SER A 76 -12.93 -7.73 -2.19
C SER A 76 -14.19 -8.19 -2.95
N LEU A 77 -15.32 -7.49 -2.78
CA LEU A 77 -16.56 -7.69 -3.55
C LEU A 77 -16.40 -7.33 -5.03
N ILE A 78 -15.59 -6.33 -5.33
CA ILE A 78 -15.49 -5.71 -6.66
C ILE A 78 -14.09 -5.80 -7.29
N ASN A 79 -13.11 -6.41 -6.60
CA ASN A 79 -11.74 -6.52 -7.11
C ASN A 79 -11.61 -7.49 -8.30
N PHE A 80 -10.41 -7.55 -8.90
CA PHE A 80 -10.10 -8.44 -10.02
C PHE A 80 -9.71 -9.86 -9.62
N MET A 81 -9.79 -10.17 -8.33
CA MET A 81 -9.44 -11.45 -7.69
C MET A 81 -7.97 -11.85 -7.77
N VAL A 82 -7.11 -11.13 -8.48
CA VAL A 82 -5.66 -11.41 -8.51
C VAL A 82 -5.11 -11.39 -7.09
N TYR A 83 -4.38 -12.44 -6.71
CA TYR A 83 -3.74 -12.60 -5.42
C TYR A 83 -2.22 -12.45 -5.58
N THR A 84 -1.71 -11.31 -5.12
CA THR A 84 -0.29 -10.97 -5.15
C THR A 84 0.19 -10.51 -3.78
N ARG A 85 1.42 -10.87 -3.43
CA ARG A 85 2.09 -10.41 -2.20
C ARG A 85 3.11 -9.31 -2.45
N GLY A 86 3.65 -9.15 -3.65
CA GLY A 86 4.73 -8.19 -3.92
C GLY A 86 6.11 -8.74 -3.57
N ALA A 87 7.13 -7.88 -3.64
CA ALA A 87 8.52 -8.25 -3.42
C ALA A 87 8.85 -8.31 -1.93
N SER A 88 9.78 -9.19 -1.54
CA SER A 88 10.22 -9.31 -0.14
C SER A 88 10.77 -7.99 0.39
N VAL A 89 11.52 -7.28 -0.45
CA VAL A 89 12.15 -6.00 -0.09
C VAL A 89 11.14 -4.87 0.14
N ASP A 90 9.89 -4.99 -0.31
CA ASP A 90 8.83 -4.02 0.00
C ASP A 90 8.52 -4.03 1.50
N TYR A 91 8.41 -5.24 2.06
CA TYR A 91 8.14 -5.48 3.48
C TYR A 91 9.33 -5.16 4.36
N ASP A 92 10.54 -5.47 3.89
CA ASP A 92 11.75 -5.10 4.60
C ASP A 92 11.94 -3.58 4.63
N ARG A 93 11.62 -2.90 3.53
CA ARG A 93 11.58 -1.44 3.50
C ARG A 93 10.53 -0.87 4.47
N TRP A 94 9.35 -1.48 4.59
CA TRP A 94 8.37 -1.07 5.60
C TRP A 94 8.92 -1.23 7.02
N ALA A 95 9.55 -2.36 7.32
CA ALA A 95 10.16 -2.58 8.63
C ALA A 95 11.23 -1.52 8.96
N GLU A 96 12.05 -1.13 7.98
CA GLU A 96 13.04 -0.07 8.13
C GLU A 96 12.40 1.29 8.40
N LEU A 97 11.44 1.68 7.56
CA LEU A 97 10.74 2.96 7.67
C LEU A 97 9.98 3.10 9.00
N MET A 98 9.41 2.00 9.48
CA MET A 98 8.63 1.98 10.73
C MET A 98 9.48 1.74 11.98
N GLY A 99 10.73 1.29 11.82
CA GLY A 99 11.55 0.78 12.91
C GLY A 99 10.91 -0.43 13.61
N ASP A 100 10.20 -1.26 12.85
CA ASP A 100 9.42 -2.39 13.36
C ASP A 100 9.69 -3.66 12.53
N ASP A 101 10.57 -4.50 13.06
CA ASP A 101 10.95 -5.76 12.42
C ASP A 101 9.79 -6.76 12.31
N ASP A 102 8.62 -6.50 12.92
CA ASP A 102 7.45 -7.32 12.66
C ASP A 102 6.96 -7.25 11.22
N TRP A 103 7.31 -6.20 10.46
CA TRP A 103 6.97 -6.09 9.05
C TRP A 103 7.89 -6.84 8.10
N ARG A 104 9.08 -7.28 8.54
CA ARG A 104 10.07 -7.97 7.70
C ARG A 104 9.45 -9.14 6.94
N TRP A 105 9.92 -9.38 5.72
CA TRP A 105 9.35 -10.40 4.82
C TRP A 105 9.21 -11.76 5.49
N GLU A 106 10.22 -12.22 6.23
CA GLU A 106 10.21 -13.52 6.91
C GLU A 106 8.98 -13.69 7.83
N LYS A 107 8.63 -12.66 8.59
CA LYS A 107 7.48 -12.69 9.50
C LYS A 107 6.17 -12.45 8.75
N THR A 108 6.19 -11.55 7.76
CA THR A 108 4.99 -11.21 6.98
C THR A 108 4.54 -12.38 6.10
N GLN A 109 5.48 -13.10 5.46
CA GLN A 109 5.20 -14.33 4.71
C GLN A 109 4.53 -15.39 5.59
N LYS A 110 5.02 -15.59 6.83
CA LYS A 110 4.38 -16.48 7.80
C LYS A 110 2.96 -16.04 8.17
N ARG A 111 2.64 -14.74 8.12
CA ARG A 111 1.27 -14.25 8.33
C ARG A 111 0.40 -14.49 7.10
N PHE A 112 0.91 -14.30 5.88
CA PHE A 112 0.20 -14.65 4.65
C PHE A 112 -0.18 -16.14 4.64
N GLN A 113 0.76 -17.02 4.98
CA GLN A 113 0.54 -18.45 5.13
C GLN A 113 -0.53 -18.82 6.19
N LYS A 114 -0.82 -17.94 7.15
CA LYS A 114 -1.88 -18.19 8.16
C LYS A 114 -3.27 -17.73 7.72
N ILE A 115 -3.36 -16.91 6.68
CA ILE A 115 -4.62 -16.26 6.27
C ILE A 115 -5.13 -16.72 4.91
N GLU A 116 -4.42 -17.64 4.26
CA GLU A 116 -4.75 -18.17 2.94
C GLU A 116 -4.92 -19.69 3.01
N SER A 117 -5.72 -20.26 2.12
CA SER A 117 -5.76 -21.70 1.89
C SER A 117 -5.62 -21.95 0.41
N PHE A 118 -4.54 -22.60 0.03
CA PHE A 118 -4.24 -22.88 -1.37
C PHE A 118 -4.88 -24.20 -1.80
N ARG A 119 -5.67 -24.18 -2.88
CA ARG A 119 -6.24 -25.39 -3.46
C ARG A 119 -5.26 -25.99 -4.49
N ALA A 120 -4.85 -27.24 -4.26
CA ALA A 120 -3.71 -27.87 -4.94
C ALA A 120 -4.08 -28.73 -6.18
N ASP A 121 -5.32 -28.72 -6.66
CA ASP A 121 -5.76 -29.42 -7.87
C ASP A 121 -5.40 -28.65 -9.15
N ILE A 122 -4.09 -28.44 -9.34
CA ILE A 122 -3.51 -27.83 -10.53
C ILE A 122 -3.31 -28.92 -11.58
N SER A 123 -3.87 -28.75 -12.77
CA SER A 123 -3.61 -29.66 -13.89
C SER A 123 -2.12 -29.68 -14.24
N SER A 124 -1.62 -30.82 -14.74
CA SER A 124 -0.21 -30.95 -15.16
C SER A 124 0.16 -29.91 -16.22
N GLU A 125 -0.78 -29.50 -17.07
CA GLU A 125 -0.59 -28.49 -18.08
C GLU A 125 -0.35 -27.09 -17.49
N LEU A 126 -1.05 -26.71 -16.42
CA LEU A 126 -0.90 -25.40 -15.79
C LEU A 126 0.40 -25.25 -15.00
N ARG A 127 1.00 -26.37 -14.57
CA ARG A 127 2.26 -26.39 -13.82
C ARG A 127 3.46 -25.78 -14.57
N ARG A 128 3.37 -25.67 -15.90
CA ARG A 128 4.37 -24.97 -16.72
C ARG A 128 4.34 -23.44 -16.57
N TYR A 129 3.24 -22.88 -16.05
CA TYR A 129 3.03 -21.43 -15.88
C TYR A 129 2.86 -21.00 -14.43
N ALA A 130 2.53 -21.94 -13.53
CA ALA A 130 2.52 -21.72 -12.08
C ALA A 130 2.65 -23.05 -11.32
N ASN A 131 3.58 -23.12 -10.36
CA ASN A 131 3.82 -24.27 -9.51
C ASN A 131 4.09 -23.81 -8.06
N PRO A 132 3.10 -23.21 -7.39
CA PRO A 132 3.26 -22.69 -6.04
C PRO A 132 3.47 -23.82 -5.02
N ASP A 133 4.43 -23.62 -4.12
CA ASP A 133 4.76 -24.57 -3.05
C ASP A 133 4.09 -24.15 -1.75
N MET A 134 2.79 -24.44 -1.58
CA MET A 134 2.04 -23.91 -0.44
C MET A 134 0.98 -24.89 0.11
N THR A 135 1.01 -25.08 1.44
CA THR A 135 -0.09 -25.63 2.26
C THR A 135 -0.50 -24.60 3.30
N SER A 136 -1.80 -24.30 3.46
CA SER A 136 -2.27 -23.34 4.48
C SER A 136 -3.81 -23.26 4.66
N TYR A 137 -4.28 -22.55 5.71
CA TYR A 137 -5.67 -22.37 6.17
C TYR A 137 -6.13 -20.88 6.04
N GLY A 138 -7.33 -20.57 5.51
CA GLY A 138 -7.85 -19.19 5.42
C GLY A 138 -8.62 -18.82 4.13
N ILE A 139 -8.34 -17.64 3.55
CA ILE A 139 -8.89 -17.16 2.26
C ILE A 139 -8.55 -18.17 1.17
N GLN A 140 -9.55 -18.67 0.45
CA GLN A 140 -9.30 -19.59 -0.66
C GLN A 140 -8.56 -18.86 -1.78
N VAL A 141 -7.35 -19.32 -2.03
CA VAL A 141 -6.49 -18.92 -3.16
C VAL A 141 -6.36 -20.15 -4.04
N SER A 142 -6.54 -19.97 -5.34
CA SER A 142 -6.40 -21.07 -6.30
C SER A 142 -5.73 -20.59 -7.58
N LEU A 143 -5.38 -21.56 -8.42
CA LEU A 143 -5.24 -21.32 -9.86
C LEU A 143 -6.58 -21.66 -10.52
N PRO A 144 -6.88 -21.09 -11.70
CA PRO A 144 -8.01 -21.58 -12.48
C PRO A 144 -7.85 -23.09 -12.73
N SER A 145 -8.94 -23.84 -12.67
CA SER A 145 -8.92 -25.30 -12.86
C SER A 145 -8.52 -25.72 -14.27
N GLU A 146 -8.75 -24.83 -15.24
CA GLU A 146 -8.37 -24.98 -16.64
C GLU A 146 -7.84 -23.65 -17.19
N LEU A 147 -6.96 -23.74 -18.18
CA LEU A 147 -6.52 -22.57 -18.92
C LEU A 147 -7.65 -22.10 -19.84
N GLU A 148 -7.90 -20.79 -19.90
CA GLU A 148 -8.75 -20.22 -20.94
C GLU A 148 -8.22 -20.67 -22.31
N SER A 149 -9.12 -21.12 -23.19
CA SER A 149 -8.73 -21.64 -24.50
C SER A 149 -7.81 -20.68 -25.24
N LYS A 150 -6.69 -21.20 -25.73
CA LYS A 150 -5.63 -20.49 -26.47
C LYS A 150 -4.81 -19.49 -25.68
N ASN A 151 -4.97 -19.43 -24.37
CA ASN A 151 -4.25 -18.45 -23.58
C ASN A 151 -2.75 -18.76 -23.41
N GLU A 152 -2.30 -19.97 -23.75
CA GLU A 152 -0.88 -20.34 -23.78
C GLU A 152 -0.04 -19.42 -24.68
N ILE A 153 -0.66 -18.86 -25.73
CA ILE A 153 0.00 -18.01 -26.72
C ILE A 153 0.58 -16.72 -26.11
N VAL A 154 0.00 -16.24 -25.00
CA VAL A 154 0.50 -15.04 -24.33
C VAL A 154 1.80 -15.36 -23.58
N PHE A 155 1.90 -16.54 -22.97
CA PHE A 155 3.13 -16.99 -22.33
C PHE A 155 4.24 -17.28 -23.36
N GLU A 156 3.89 -17.88 -24.50
CA GLU A 156 4.81 -18.08 -25.62
C GLU A 156 5.33 -16.74 -26.16
N ALA A 157 4.44 -15.76 -26.36
CA ALA A 157 4.82 -14.41 -26.76
C ALA A 157 5.73 -13.72 -25.74
N ALA A 158 5.45 -13.88 -24.45
CA ALA A 158 6.31 -13.37 -23.39
C ALA A 158 7.72 -13.97 -23.43
N GLN A 159 7.84 -15.28 -23.70
CA GLN A 159 9.13 -15.94 -23.87
C GLN A 159 9.88 -15.44 -25.11
N GLU A 160 9.19 -15.20 -26.23
CA GLU A 160 9.78 -14.56 -27.42
C GLU A 160 10.34 -13.16 -27.13
N LEU A 161 9.71 -12.42 -26.22
CA LEU A 161 10.17 -11.11 -25.75
C LEU A 161 11.27 -11.21 -24.67
N GLY A 162 11.65 -12.42 -24.27
CA GLY A 162 12.71 -12.65 -23.29
C GLY A 162 12.28 -12.53 -21.83
N TYR A 163 10.96 -12.48 -21.54
CA TYR A 163 10.50 -12.48 -20.15
C TYR A 163 10.62 -13.90 -19.55
N PRO A 164 11.25 -14.05 -18.38
CA PRO A 164 11.34 -15.35 -17.73
C PRO A 164 9.96 -15.79 -17.24
N THR A 165 9.69 -17.09 -17.29
CA THR A 165 8.53 -17.65 -16.60
C THR A 165 8.78 -17.67 -15.09
N ASN A 166 7.85 -17.12 -14.32
CA ASN A 166 7.83 -17.19 -12.87
C ASN A 166 6.75 -18.17 -12.43
N LEU A 167 7.17 -19.25 -11.76
CA LEU A 167 6.25 -20.30 -11.33
C LEU A 167 5.51 -19.95 -10.03
N ASP A 168 5.98 -18.97 -9.27
CA ASP A 168 5.27 -18.47 -8.09
C ASP A 168 5.74 -17.05 -7.75
N HIS A 169 5.01 -16.05 -8.24
CA HIS A 169 5.29 -14.63 -7.98
C HIS A 169 5.04 -14.21 -6.52
N ASN A 170 4.56 -15.10 -5.65
CA ASN A 170 4.26 -14.83 -4.24
C ASN A 170 5.37 -15.32 -3.27
N LEU A 171 6.52 -15.76 -3.78
CA LEU A 171 7.68 -16.17 -2.97
C LEU A 171 8.65 -15.03 -2.63
N GLY A 172 8.24 -13.77 -2.84
CA GLY A 172 9.03 -12.58 -2.53
C GLY A 172 9.91 -12.09 -3.67
N ASN A 173 9.97 -12.82 -4.79
CA ASN A 173 10.50 -12.30 -6.05
C ASN A 173 9.40 -12.40 -7.13
N PRO A 174 8.73 -11.29 -7.45
CA PRO A 174 7.63 -11.30 -8.41
C PRO A 174 8.10 -11.28 -9.86
N ILE A 175 9.38 -11.02 -10.15
CA ILE A 175 9.88 -10.76 -11.51
C ILE A 175 9.61 -11.93 -12.46
N GLY A 176 9.16 -11.62 -13.66
CA GLY A 176 8.80 -12.58 -14.70
C GLY A 176 7.30 -12.70 -14.92
N MET A 177 6.92 -13.58 -15.84
CA MET A 177 5.53 -13.83 -16.25
C MET A 177 5.00 -15.10 -15.59
N SER A 178 3.86 -15.01 -14.92
CA SER A 178 3.20 -16.09 -14.20
C SER A 178 1.72 -16.20 -14.58
N LEU A 179 1.15 -17.38 -14.36
CA LEU A 179 -0.29 -17.50 -14.23
C LEU A 179 -0.68 -16.99 -12.83
N ALA A 180 -1.53 -15.97 -12.78
CA ALA A 180 -1.91 -15.36 -11.51
C ALA A 180 -2.69 -16.33 -10.62
N ALA A 181 -2.28 -16.44 -9.36
CA ALA A 181 -3.14 -16.93 -8.30
C ALA A 181 -4.34 -16.00 -8.15
N VAL A 182 -5.52 -16.56 -7.87
CA VAL A 182 -6.78 -15.83 -7.75
C VAL A 182 -7.55 -16.19 -6.48
N THR A 183 -8.27 -15.22 -5.92
CA THR A 183 -9.23 -15.41 -4.83
C THR A 183 -10.58 -15.86 -5.39
N SER A 184 -10.58 -16.99 -6.09
CA SER A 184 -11.78 -17.68 -6.56
C SER A 184 -11.63 -19.19 -6.37
N GLY A 185 -12.71 -19.94 -6.40
CA GLY A 185 -12.71 -21.40 -6.31
C GLY A 185 -14.15 -21.92 -6.27
N ASP A 186 -14.36 -23.19 -6.64
CA ASP A 186 -15.70 -23.79 -6.69
C ASP A 186 -16.71 -22.96 -7.53
N GLY A 187 -16.20 -22.34 -8.60
CA GLY A 187 -16.97 -21.47 -9.48
C GLY A 187 -17.36 -20.11 -8.89
N LEU A 188 -16.80 -19.71 -7.75
CA LEU A 188 -17.16 -18.49 -7.02
C LEU A 188 -15.93 -17.64 -6.69
N ARG A 189 -16.12 -16.32 -6.70
CA ARG A 189 -15.25 -15.34 -6.03
C ARG A 189 -15.22 -15.61 -4.53
N PHE A 190 -14.05 -15.48 -3.92
CA PHE A 190 -13.88 -15.42 -2.47
C PHE A 190 -13.62 -13.99 -2.04
N THR A 191 -14.42 -13.55 -1.07
CA THR A 191 -14.32 -12.23 -0.44
C THR A 191 -13.84 -12.42 0.99
N SER A 192 -13.41 -11.33 1.63
CA SER A 192 -13.08 -11.39 3.05
C SER A 192 -14.31 -11.74 3.90
N ALA A 193 -15.52 -11.30 3.51
CA ALA A 193 -16.74 -11.71 4.19
C ALA A 193 -17.02 -13.20 4.02
N SER A 194 -16.90 -13.74 2.80
CA SER A 194 -17.15 -15.17 2.57
C SER A 194 -16.11 -16.07 3.25
N ALA A 195 -14.89 -15.60 3.48
CA ALA A 195 -13.85 -16.37 4.16
C ALA A 195 -13.97 -16.33 5.70
N TYR A 196 -14.31 -15.16 6.26
CA TYR A 196 -14.24 -14.93 7.70
C TYR A 196 -15.60 -14.85 8.40
N LEU A 197 -16.67 -14.47 7.69
CA LEU A 197 -18.00 -14.24 8.25
C LEU A 197 -19.04 -15.29 7.84
N ALA A 198 -18.90 -15.89 6.65
CA ALA A 198 -19.87 -16.89 6.15
C ALA A 198 -19.97 -18.11 7.07
N ASP A 199 -21.21 -18.59 7.29
CA ASP A 199 -21.62 -19.81 8.01
C ASP A 199 -21.09 -19.99 9.44
N LYS A 200 -20.28 -19.05 9.94
CA LYS A 200 -19.72 -19.05 11.29
C LYS A 200 -20.66 -18.28 12.20
N LYS A 201 -21.46 -19.00 12.99
CA LYS A 201 -22.12 -18.41 14.16
C LYS A 201 -21.07 -18.03 15.20
N LEU A 202 -20.51 -16.84 15.05
CA LEU A 202 -19.59 -16.26 16.03
C LEU A 202 -20.44 -15.62 17.13
N GLU A 203 -20.65 -16.35 18.23
CA GLU A 203 -21.49 -15.91 19.36
C GLU A 203 -21.06 -14.56 19.96
N ASN A 204 -19.79 -14.20 19.77
CA ASN A 204 -19.19 -12.98 20.26
C ASN A 204 -19.09 -11.86 19.20
N LEU A 205 -19.71 -12.01 18.02
CA LEU A 205 -19.71 -11.02 16.95
C LEU A 205 -21.11 -10.46 16.69
N THR A 206 -21.26 -9.14 16.77
CA THR A 206 -22.42 -8.39 16.29
C THR A 206 -22.02 -7.62 15.03
N ILE A 207 -22.90 -7.59 14.03
CA ILE A 207 -22.66 -6.87 12.78
C ILE A 207 -23.79 -5.88 12.55
N TRP A 208 -23.45 -4.61 12.37
CA TRP A 208 -24.33 -3.56 11.88
C TRP A 208 -23.99 -3.29 10.42
N THR A 209 -24.93 -3.58 9.52
CA THR A 209 -24.83 -3.23 8.09
C THR A 209 -25.67 -1.98 7.79
N ASN A 210 -25.52 -1.40 6.60
CA ASN A 210 -26.22 -0.19 6.18
C ASN A 210 -26.07 0.96 7.20
N THR A 211 -24.93 1.01 7.90
CA THR A 211 -24.72 1.89 9.05
C THR A 211 -23.46 2.71 8.84
N ARG A 212 -23.61 3.99 8.52
CA ARG A 212 -22.48 4.92 8.38
C ARG A 212 -22.05 5.45 9.74
N VAL A 213 -20.75 5.40 10.01
CA VAL A 213 -20.16 6.12 11.13
C VAL A 213 -19.84 7.55 10.75
N ALA A 214 -20.26 8.49 11.60
CA ALA A 214 -19.99 9.90 11.45
C ALA A 214 -18.61 10.28 12.00
N ARG A 215 -18.26 9.78 13.19
CA ARG A 215 -16.98 10.08 13.87
C ARG A 215 -16.64 9.09 14.98
N VAL A 216 -15.36 9.08 15.33
CA VAL A 216 -14.84 8.43 16.54
C VAL A 216 -15.12 9.34 17.75
N ILE A 217 -15.57 8.73 18.84
CA ILE A 217 -15.78 9.39 20.13
C ILE A 217 -14.46 9.31 20.92
N LEU A 218 -13.98 10.45 21.39
CA LEU A 218 -12.75 10.57 22.16
C LEU A 218 -13.02 11.06 23.59
N GLU A 219 -12.31 10.48 24.56
CA GLU A 219 -12.12 11.01 25.90
C GLU A 219 -10.64 11.42 26.05
N GLY A 220 -10.37 12.71 26.00
CA GLY A 220 -9.00 13.21 25.85
C GLY A 220 -8.37 12.69 24.55
N LYS A 221 -7.32 11.87 24.68
CA LYS A 221 -6.64 11.22 23.53
C LYS A 221 -7.02 9.75 23.33
N THR A 222 -8.01 9.26 24.07
CA THR A 222 -8.42 7.86 24.03
C THR A 222 -9.68 7.70 23.19
N ALA A 223 -9.65 6.82 22.19
CA ALA A 223 -10.86 6.43 21.46
C ALA A 223 -11.72 5.50 22.33
N VAL A 224 -12.95 5.92 22.61
CA VAL A 224 -13.88 5.21 23.51
C VAL A 224 -15.12 4.69 22.81
N GLY A 225 -15.31 5.03 21.53
CA GLY A 225 -16.47 4.57 20.77
C GLY A 225 -16.60 5.24 19.43
N VAL A 226 -17.75 5.05 18.80
CA VAL A 226 -18.13 5.71 17.55
C VAL A 226 -19.57 6.19 17.62
N GLU A 227 -19.88 7.20 16.81
CA GLU A 227 -21.22 7.73 16.61
C GLU A 227 -21.61 7.62 15.14
N THR A 228 -22.80 7.08 14.86
CA THR A 228 -23.34 6.94 13.52
C THR A 228 -24.00 8.22 13.04
N THR A 229 -24.28 8.33 11.73
CA THR A 229 -25.02 9.47 11.18
C THR A 229 -26.47 9.54 11.65
N SER A 230 -27.04 8.43 12.14
CA SER A 230 -28.33 8.38 12.83
C SER A 230 -28.28 8.80 14.30
N GLY A 231 -27.10 9.12 14.84
CA GLY A 231 -26.89 9.48 16.24
C GLY A 231 -26.76 8.29 17.21
N LEU A 232 -26.80 7.05 16.70
CA LEU A 232 -26.54 5.85 17.50
C LEU A 232 -25.07 5.83 17.93
N LYS A 233 -24.81 5.45 19.18
CA LYS A 233 -23.46 5.38 19.75
C LYS A 233 -23.12 3.94 20.11
N ALA A 234 -21.93 3.51 19.72
CA ALA A 234 -21.34 2.24 20.17
C ALA A 234 -20.07 2.52 20.95
N MET A 235 -19.99 2.04 22.18
CA MET A 235 -18.86 2.27 23.08
C MET A 235 -17.93 1.06 23.13
N ALA A 236 -16.62 1.29 23.11
CA ALA A 236 -15.58 0.27 23.21
C ALA A 236 -15.02 0.20 24.62
N LYS A 237 -14.86 -1.02 25.16
CA LYS A 237 -14.19 -1.23 26.45
C LYS A 237 -12.66 -1.27 26.34
N ARG A 238 -12.13 -1.59 25.16
CA ARG A 238 -10.68 -1.71 24.92
C ARG A 238 -10.23 -0.84 23.78
N GLU A 239 -10.70 -1.16 22.58
CA GLU A 239 -10.13 -0.62 21.35
C GLU A 239 -11.24 -0.34 20.32
N VAL A 240 -11.02 0.72 19.56
CA VAL A 240 -11.72 1.03 18.31
C VAL A 240 -10.68 0.86 17.20
N ILE A 241 -10.91 -0.09 16.29
CA ILE A 241 -10.02 -0.36 15.17
C ILE A 241 -10.67 0.17 13.89
N LEU A 242 -10.00 1.07 13.18
CA LEU A 242 -10.47 1.62 11.90
C LEU A 242 -10.05 0.70 10.75
N CYS A 243 -11.02 0.24 9.97
CA CYS A 243 -10.78 -0.64 8.81
C CYS A 243 -11.48 -0.13 7.53
N ALA A 244 -11.85 1.17 7.49
CA ALA A 244 -12.60 1.81 6.39
C ALA A 244 -11.79 1.98 5.09
N GLY A 245 -10.53 1.51 5.06
CA GLY A 245 -9.64 1.58 3.90
C GLY A 245 -8.99 2.95 3.70
N ALA A 246 -8.19 3.07 2.63
CA ALA A 246 -7.26 4.18 2.41
C ALA A 246 -7.93 5.55 2.15
N VAL A 247 -9.22 5.55 1.80
CA VAL A 247 -10.01 6.77 1.52
C VAL A 247 -10.82 7.18 2.75
N ASP A 248 -11.65 6.27 3.28
CA ASP A 248 -12.59 6.62 4.34
C ASP A 248 -11.95 6.66 5.73
N THR A 249 -10.84 5.95 5.97
CA THR A 249 -10.10 6.05 7.25
C THR A 249 -9.58 7.46 7.52
N PRO A 250 -8.81 8.11 6.60
CA PRO A 250 -8.37 9.48 6.83
C PRO A 250 -9.55 10.47 6.85
N LYS A 251 -10.57 10.31 6.01
CA LYS A 251 -11.80 11.13 6.09
C LYS A 251 -12.41 11.10 7.48
N LEU A 252 -12.60 9.90 8.03
CA LEU A 252 -13.19 9.70 9.34
C LEU A 252 -12.32 10.29 10.45
N LEU A 253 -11.00 10.12 10.39
CA LEU A 253 -10.08 10.74 11.36
C LEU A 253 -10.23 12.26 11.34
N LEU A 254 -10.29 12.88 10.15
CA LEU A 254 -10.52 14.32 9.99
C LEU A 254 -11.86 14.73 10.62
N LEU A 255 -12.96 14.04 10.30
CA LEU A 255 -14.29 14.28 10.90
C LEU A 255 -14.31 14.09 12.43
N SER A 256 -13.37 13.33 12.97
CA SER A 256 -13.22 13.08 14.40
C SER A 256 -12.34 14.13 15.12
N GLY A 257 -11.85 15.14 14.40
CA GLY A 257 -10.93 16.15 14.94
C GLY A 257 -9.48 15.67 15.05
N ILE A 258 -9.09 14.65 14.29
CA ILE A 258 -7.74 14.10 14.23
C ILE A 258 -7.13 14.36 12.85
N GLY A 259 -6.19 15.31 12.75
CA GLY A 259 -5.58 15.63 11.47
C GLY A 259 -4.84 16.97 11.43
N PRO A 260 -4.50 17.47 10.22
CA PRO A 260 -3.84 18.77 10.04
C PRO A 260 -4.67 19.92 10.60
N LEU A 261 -4.04 20.83 11.34
CA LEU A 261 -4.72 21.96 12.00
C LEU A 261 -5.55 22.81 11.00
N GLU A 262 -4.95 23.13 9.87
CA GLU A 262 -5.55 24.03 8.88
C GLU A 262 -6.71 23.36 8.13
N GLU A 263 -6.63 22.06 7.87
CA GLU A 263 -7.73 21.30 7.24
C GLU A 263 -8.93 21.22 8.18
N LEU A 264 -8.72 20.94 9.48
CA LEU A 264 -9.81 20.85 10.45
C LEU A 264 -10.50 22.20 10.69
N LYS A 265 -9.73 23.28 10.82
CA LYS A 265 -10.27 24.65 10.97
C LYS A 265 -11.11 25.09 9.78
N LYS A 266 -10.74 24.71 8.56
CA LYS A 266 -11.48 25.06 7.34
C LYS A 266 -12.94 24.59 7.36
N HIS A 267 -13.22 23.51 8.10
CA HIS A 267 -14.57 22.91 8.21
C HIS A 267 -15.19 23.08 9.59
N ASP A 268 -14.67 24.01 10.40
CA ASP A 268 -15.12 24.29 11.77
C ASP A 268 -15.11 23.06 12.70
N ILE A 269 -14.15 22.14 12.49
CA ILE A 269 -13.97 20.95 13.31
C ILE A 269 -13.00 21.24 14.45
N GLU A 270 -13.41 20.96 15.69
CA GLU A 270 -12.55 21.05 16.86
C GLU A 270 -11.33 20.13 16.72
N VAL A 271 -10.13 20.69 16.89
CA VAL A 271 -8.88 19.92 16.84
C VAL A 271 -8.65 19.20 18.16
N LYS A 272 -8.97 17.91 18.18
CA LYS A 272 -8.74 17.02 19.33
C LYS A 272 -7.32 16.45 19.34
N HIS A 273 -6.79 16.15 18.16
CA HIS A 273 -5.41 15.71 18.00
C HIS A 273 -4.83 16.19 16.68
N GLN A 274 -3.86 17.10 16.75
CA GLN A 274 -3.14 17.56 15.56
C GLN A 274 -2.21 16.44 15.07
N LEU A 275 -2.47 15.94 13.85
CA LEU A 275 -1.70 14.89 13.20
C LEU A 275 -1.60 15.17 11.70
N GLU A 276 -0.53 15.85 11.29
CA GLU A 276 -0.33 16.36 9.93
C GLU A 276 -0.29 15.28 8.84
N GLY A 277 -0.01 14.02 9.21
CA GLY A 277 0.05 12.90 8.26
C GLY A 277 -1.34 12.38 7.82
N VAL A 278 -2.41 12.72 8.53
CA VAL A 278 -3.77 12.23 8.16
C VAL A 278 -4.17 12.81 6.82
N GLY A 279 -4.52 11.92 5.89
CA GLY A 279 -4.93 12.29 4.54
C GLY A 279 -3.77 12.68 3.62
N LYS A 280 -2.51 12.46 4.00
CA LYS A 280 -1.34 12.71 3.14
C LYS A 280 -0.73 11.41 2.64
N ASN A 281 0.25 11.52 1.73
CA ASN A 281 1.02 10.40 1.20
C ASN A 281 0.14 9.32 0.52
N LEU A 282 -0.97 9.73 -0.09
CA LEU A 282 -1.83 8.84 -0.87
C LEU A 282 -1.06 8.33 -2.09
N GLN A 283 -1.05 7.02 -2.27
CA GLN A 283 -0.36 6.35 -3.37
C GLN A 283 -1.29 5.34 -4.02
N ASP A 284 -1.12 5.18 -5.33
CA ASP A 284 -1.83 4.18 -6.11
C ASP A 284 -1.03 3.78 -7.35
N HIS A 285 -1.16 2.51 -7.74
CA HIS A 285 -0.60 2.01 -8.99
C HIS A 285 -1.47 2.48 -10.14
N CYS A 286 -0.89 3.33 -10.98
CA CYS A 286 -1.56 3.93 -12.12
C CYS A 286 -1.17 3.15 -13.39
N GLY A 287 -2.16 2.76 -14.21
CA GLY A 287 -1.90 1.94 -15.39
C GLY A 287 -2.92 2.13 -16.52
N VAL A 288 -2.56 1.65 -17.69
CA VAL A 288 -3.31 1.85 -18.94
C VAL A 288 -3.55 0.53 -19.67
N PHE A 289 -4.72 0.38 -20.30
CA PHE A 289 -5.09 -0.84 -21.06
C PHE A 289 -5.01 -0.63 -22.57
N LEU A 290 -4.09 -1.33 -23.21
CA LEU A 290 -4.04 -1.45 -24.67
C LEU A 290 -5.00 -2.55 -25.11
N ALA A 291 -5.70 -2.33 -26.22
CA ALA A 291 -6.58 -3.33 -26.82
C ALA A 291 -6.32 -3.47 -28.32
N GLU A 292 -6.22 -4.71 -28.77
CA GLU A 292 -5.90 -5.10 -30.14
C GLU A 292 -7.00 -6.02 -30.68
N HIS A 293 -7.40 -5.80 -31.93
CA HIS A 293 -8.37 -6.63 -32.64
C HIS A 293 -7.64 -7.85 -33.21
N MET A 294 -8.08 -9.03 -32.78
CA MET A 294 -7.53 -10.31 -33.18
C MET A 294 -8.53 -11.03 -34.08
N GLY A 295 -8.01 -11.78 -35.05
CA GLY A 295 -8.79 -12.61 -35.95
C GLY A 295 -9.32 -13.88 -35.28
N PRO A 296 -9.93 -14.76 -36.09
CA PRO A 296 -10.62 -15.92 -35.56
C PRO A 296 -9.71 -16.87 -34.80
N LYS A 297 -10.30 -17.60 -33.84
CA LYS A 297 -9.62 -18.62 -33.01
C LYS A 297 -8.53 -18.08 -32.08
N PHE A 298 -8.44 -16.76 -31.89
CA PHE A 298 -7.55 -16.17 -30.87
C PHE A 298 -8.07 -16.40 -29.45
N SER A 299 -9.38 -16.22 -29.23
CA SER A 299 -10.04 -16.48 -27.94
C SER A 299 -11.53 -16.77 -28.17
N SER A 300 -12.21 -17.39 -27.21
CA SER A 300 -13.67 -17.63 -27.27
C SER A 300 -14.52 -16.53 -26.61
N ARG A 301 -13.88 -15.52 -26.00
CA ARG A 301 -14.55 -14.46 -25.21
C ARG A 301 -15.61 -13.72 -26.00
N LEU A 302 -15.29 -13.31 -27.24
CA LEU A 302 -16.20 -12.51 -28.06
C LEU A 302 -17.51 -13.23 -28.36
N GLY A 303 -17.43 -14.53 -28.64
CA GLY A 303 -18.61 -15.36 -28.88
C GLY A 303 -19.57 -15.40 -27.69
N THR A 304 -19.07 -15.35 -26.45
CA THR A 304 -19.92 -15.25 -25.25
C THR A 304 -20.46 -13.83 -25.06
N ILE A 305 -19.63 -12.81 -25.32
CA ILE A 305 -19.98 -11.38 -25.16
C ILE A 305 -21.08 -10.95 -26.15
N MET A 306 -21.00 -11.40 -27.40
CA MET A 306 -21.89 -10.95 -28.49
C MET A 306 -23.17 -11.77 -28.63
N SER A 307 -23.38 -12.82 -27.82
CA SER A 307 -24.52 -13.72 -27.95
C SER A 307 -25.24 -13.89 -26.62
N ASP A 308 -26.41 -13.27 -26.51
CA ASP A 308 -27.31 -13.41 -25.35
C ASP A 308 -27.66 -14.88 -25.10
N GLN A 309 -27.85 -15.67 -26.17
CA GLN A 309 -28.10 -17.11 -26.06
C GLN A 309 -26.94 -17.83 -25.37
N ARG A 310 -25.69 -17.57 -25.78
CA ARG A 310 -24.50 -18.20 -25.18
C ARG A 310 -24.27 -17.71 -23.74
N MET A 311 -24.47 -16.42 -23.48
CA MET A 311 -24.39 -15.84 -22.14
C MET A 311 -25.43 -16.47 -21.19
N ASN A 312 -26.68 -16.60 -21.64
CA ASN A 312 -27.76 -17.21 -20.86
C ASN A 312 -27.50 -18.70 -20.59
N ALA A 313 -27.04 -19.45 -21.59
CA ALA A 313 -26.65 -20.85 -21.40
C ALA A 313 -25.48 -20.98 -20.40
N ALA A 314 -24.46 -20.12 -20.51
CA ALA A 314 -23.34 -20.10 -19.57
C ALA A 314 -23.79 -19.73 -18.13
N ARG A 315 -24.76 -18.81 -18.01
CA ARG A 315 -25.38 -18.45 -16.72
C ARG A 315 -26.15 -19.61 -16.11
N GLU A 316 -26.95 -20.30 -16.91
CA GLU A 316 -27.71 -21.47 -16.47
C GLU A 316 -26.77 -22.59 -16.00
N GLN A 317 -25.72 -22.90 -16.77
CA GLN A 317 -24.70 -23.87 -16.39
C GLN A 317 -24.02 -23.48 -15.07
N TRP A 318 -23.55 -22.22 -14.93
CA TRP A 318 -22.94 -21.75 -13.68
C TRP A 318 -23.92 -21.82 -12.49
N THR A 319 -25.20 -21.55 -12.73
CA THR A 319 -26.23 -21.59 -11.68
C THR A 319 -26.40 -23.01 -11.14
N LYS A 320 -26.46 -24.01 -12.02
CA LYS A 320 -26.67 -25.43 -11.65
C LYS A 320 -25.40 -26.11 -11.16
N GLU A 321 -24.28 -25.89 -11.84
CA GLU A 321 -23.07 -26.71 -11.71
C GLU A 321 -21.86 -25.94 -11.20
N LYS A 322 -21.90 -24.59 -11.23
CA LYS A 322 -20.75 -23.73 -10.90
C LYS A 322 -19.53 -24.02 -11.79
N THR A 323 -19.79 -24.33 -13.06
CA THR A 323 -18.80 -24.61 -14.11
C THR A 323 -19.09 -23.77 -15.36
N GLY A 324 -18.27 -23.94 -16.40
CA GLY A 324 -18.51 -23.37 -17.73
C GLY A 324 -17.87 -21.99 -17.95
N PRO A 325 -18.23 -21.30 -19.04
CA PRO A 325 -17.54 -20.09 -19.50
C PRO A 325 -17.45 -18.97 -18.46
N LEU A 326 -18.44 -18.84 -17.56
CA LEU A 326 -18.44 -17.81 -16.53
C LEU A 326 -17.44 -18.05 -15.38
N VAL A 327 -16.82 -19.23 -15.35
CA VAL A 327 -15.77 -19.59 -14.41
C VAL A 327 -14.39 -19.51 -15.06
N THR A 328 -14.30 -19.69 -16.39
CA THR A 328 -13.03 -19.97 -17.09
C THR A 328 -12.57 -18.80 -17.94
N GLN A 329 -13.50 -18.05 -18.57
CA GLN A 329 -13.18 -16.81 -19.27
C GLN A 329 -12.78 -15.72 -18.27
N TYR A 330 -11.72 -14.98 -18.59
CA TYR A 330 -11.03 -14.02 -17.71
C TYR A 330 -10.36 -14.65 -16.48
N ALA A 331 -10.44 -15.97 -16.28
CA ALA A 331 -9.90 -16.61 -15.08
C ALA A 331 -8.41 -16.89 -15.18
N SER A 332 -7.89 -17.06 -16.40
CA SER A 332 -6.47 -17.28 -16.67
C SER A 332 -5.73 -15.96 -16.88
N VAL A 333 -5.60 -15.19 -15.80
CA VAL A 333 -4.87 -13.93 -15.83
C VAL A 333 -3.39 -14.24 -16.01
N CYS A 334 -2.87 -13.93 -17.21
CA CYS A 334 -1.45 -13.96 -17.48
C CYS A 334 -0.89 -12.62 -17.03
N MET A 335 -0.06 -12.64 -16.00
CA MET A 335 0.50 -11.43 -15.41
C MET A 335 2.02 -11.51 -15.39
N GLY A 336 2.68 -10.39 -15.32
CA GLY A 336 4.09 -10.39 -15.01
C GLY A 336 4.61 -9.06 -14.53
N PHE A 337 5.68 -9.16 -13.75
CA PHE A 337 6.38 -8.02 -13.19
C PHE A 337 7.71 -7.87 -13.91
N VAL A 338 7.89 -6.72 -14.57
CA VAL A 338 8.99 -6.48 -15.49
C VAL A 338 9.95 -5.46 -14.89
N ARG A 339 11.24 -5.74 -14.99
CA ARG A 339 12.30 -4.74 -14.74
C ARG A 339 12.73 -4.15 -16.06
N GLU A 340 12.87 -2.83 -16.09
CA GLU A 340 13.44 -2.10 -17.22
C GLU A 340 14.74 -1.41 -16.77
N PRO A 341 15.92 -2.02 -16.96
CA PRO A 341 17.19 -1.45 -16.51
C PRO A 341 17.53 -0.10 -17.14
N LYS A 342 17.06 0.21 -18.35
CA LYS A 342 17.35 1.48 -19.02
C LYS A 342 16.77 2.68 -18.28
N VAL A 343 15.70 2.48 -17.51
CA VAL A 343 15.14 3.51 -16.63
C VAL A 343 16.18 4.02 -15.63
N PHE A 344 17.13 3.19 -15.18
CA PHE A 344 18.14 3.61 -14.21
C PHE A 344 19.20 4.57 -14.77
N GLU A 345 19.20 4.78 -16.08
CA GLU A 345 20.06 5.73 -16.79
C GLU A 345 19.34 7.06 -17.07
N SER A 346 18.03 7.15 -16.82
CA SER A 346 17.24 8.35 -17.08
C SER A 346 17.53 9.46 -16.07
N GLU A 347 17.33 10.71 -16.49
CA GLU A 347 17.47 11.86 -15.60
C GLU A 347 16.39 11.87 -14.52
N GLU A 348 15.18 11.40 -14.86
CA GLU A 348 14.08 11.23 -13.92
C GLU A 348 14.48 10.30 -12.78
N PHE A 349 15.13 9.17 -13.06
CA PHE A 349 15.63 8.27 -12.02
C PHE A 349 16.77 8.89 -11.21
N LYS A 350 17.76 9.51 -11.87
CA LYS A 350 18.92 10.11 -11.19
C LYS A 350 18.52 11.25 -10.25
N SER A 351 17.40 11.91 -10.53
CA SER A 351 16.84 12.98 -9.68
C SER A 351 16.10 12.48 -8.44
N LEU A 352 15.80 11.18 -8.33
CA LEU A 352 15.14 10.60 -7.16
C LEU A 352 16.04 10.62 -5.92
N ASP A 353 15.44 10.55 -4.75
CA ASP A 353 16.17 10.33 -3.50
C ASP A 353 17.08 9.08 -3.59
N PRO A 354 18.34 9.14 -3.12
CA PRO A 354 19.26 8.01 -3.21
C PRO A 354 18.75 6.70 -2.59
N ASN A 355 17.93 6.75 -1.52
CA ASN A 355 17.35 5.54 -0.94
C ASN A 355 16.25 4.96 -1.83
N VAL A 356 15.46 5.81 -2.49
CA VAL A 356 14.49 5.38 -3.50
C VAL A 356 15.22 4.74 -4.68
N GLN A 357 16.30 5.36 -5.18
CA GLN A 357 17.12 4.78 -6.23
C GLN A 357 17.67 3.40 -5.84
N ARG A 358 18.19 3.27 -4.61
CA ARG A 358 18.70 1.99 -4.09
C ARG A 358 17.61 0.92 -4.05
N TYR A 359 16.43 1.25 -3.54
CA TYR A 359 15.29 0.32 -3.49
C TYR A 359 14.86 -0.10 -4.89
N LEU A 360 14.67 0.83 -5.82
CA LEU A 360 14.26 0.53 -7.20
C LEU A 360 15.30 -0.28 -7.99
N ARG A 361 16.58 -0.18 -7.62
CA ARG A 361 17.66 -0.99 -8.19
C ARG A 361 17.68 -2.43 -7.70
N ASP A 362 16.96 -2.77 -6.63
CA ASP A 362 16.87 -4.15 -6.15
C ASP A 362 16.35 -5.09 -7.25
N SER A 363 16.94 -6.28 -7.34
CA SER A 363 16.63 -7.26 -8.38
C SER A 363 15.20 -7.80 -8.34
N THR A 364 14.49 -7.64 -7.24
CA THR A 364 13.13 -8.12 -7.04
C THR A 364 12.06 -7.04 -7.25
N VAL A 365 12.47 -5.77 -7.34
CA VAL A 365 11.54 -4.63 -7.50
C VAL A 365 11.25 -4.39 -8.98
N PRO A 366 9.97 -4.49 -9.41
CA PRO A 366 9.59 -4.25 -10.79
C PRO A 366 9.48 -2.77 -11.13
N SER A 367 9.77 -2.43 -12.39
CA SER A 367 9.48 -1.11 -12.96
C SER A 367 7.97 -0.97 -13.21
N PHE A 368 7.38 -1.97 -13.86
CA PHE A 368 5.95 -2.01 -14.18
C PHE A 368 5.42 -3.44 -14.19
N GLU A 369 4.09 -3.56 -14.07
CA GLU A 369 3.34 -4.80 -14.23
C GLU A 369 2.69 -4.83 -15.62
N ILE A 370 2.69 -6.02 -16.23
CA ILE A 370 1.98 -6.35 -17.46
C ILE A 370 0.88 -7.35 -17.12
N ILE A 371 -0.38 -7.02 -17.42
CA ILE A 371 -1.50 -7.96 -17.27
C ILE A 371 -2.16 -8.17 -18.62
N ALA A 372 -2.12 -9.39 -19.14
CA ALA A 372 -2.84 -9.77 -20.35
C ALA A 372 -4.21 -10.38 -20.02
N ASN A 373 -5.04 -10.55 -21.06
CA ASN A 373 -6.43 -11.04 -20.96
C ASN A 373 -7.33 -10.13 -20.12
N GLY A 374 -7.06 -8.83 -20.17
CA GLY A 374 -7.95 -7.82 -19.63
C GLY A 374 -9.30 -7.74 -20.37
N PRO A 375 -10.22 -6.89 -19.87
CA PRO A 375 -11.48 -6.62 -20.56
C PRO A 375 -11.26 -5.85 -21.86
N LEU A 376 -12.23 -5.85 -22.75
CA LEU A 376 -12.22 -5.04 -23.97
C LEU A 376 -12.31 -3.54 -23.63
N ILE A 377 -11.34 -2.75 -24.10
CA ILE A 377 -11.29 -1.30 -23.89
C ILE A 377 -11.16 -0.57 -25.24
N PRO A 378 -12.05 0.37 -25.60
CA PRO A 378 -13.31 0.68 -24.94
C PRO A 378 -14.33 -0.46 -25.14
N PRO A 379 -15.27 -0.66 -24.19
CA PRO A 379 -16.28 -1.72 -24.31
C PRO A 379 -17.28 -1.47 -25.45
N THR A 380 -17.28 -0.27 -26.02
CA THR A 380 -18.15 0.15 -27.13
C THR A 380 -17.59 -0.21 -28.50
N TYR A 381 -16.40 -0.80 -28.58
CA TYR A 381 -15.87 -1.27 -29.86
C TYR A 381 -16.75 -2.39 -30.42
N VAL A 382 -17.16 -2.26 -31.69
CA VAL A 382 -18.06 -3.20 -32.37
C VAL A 382 -17.24 -4.06 -33.33
N PHE A 383 -17.34 -5.38 -33.17
CA PHE A 383 -16.74 -6.34 -34.08
C PHE A 383 -17.71 -6.64 -35.23
N SER A 384 -17.18 -6.73 -36.45
CA SER A 384 -17.94 -7.14 -37.63
C SER A 384 -18.10 -8.66 -37.75
N ASP A 385 -17.19 -9.42 -37.13
CA ASP A 385 -17.16 -10.89 -37.13
C ASP A 385 -17.20 -11.39 -35.69
N SER A 386 -18.14 -12.28 -35.36
CA SER A 386 -18.32 -12.80 -34.00
C SER A 386 -17.35 -13.94 -33.66
N ASP A 387 -16.62 -14.47 -34.66
CA ASP A 387 -15.56 -15.46 -34.46
C ASP A 387 -14.20 -14.82 -34.14
N ASP A 388 -14.07 -13.50 -34.30
CA ASP A 388 -12.89 -12.72 -33.94
C ASP A 388 -12.65 -12.70 -32.41
N GLY A 389 -11.53 -12.10 -32.02
CA GLY A 389 -11.17 -11.92 -30.62
C GLY A 389 -10.51 -10.58 -30.36
N PHE A 390 -10.07 -10.41 -29.12
CA PHE A 390 -9.27 -9.26 -28.72
C PHE A 390 -8.21 -9.65 -27.71
N LEU A 391 -7.08 -8.96 -27.79
CA LEU A 391 -6.01 -9.01 -26.80
C LEU A 391 -6.00 -7.68 -26.06
N SER A 392 -6.20 -7.74 -24.74
CA SER A 392 -6.07 -6.57 -23.88
C SER A 392 -4.87 -6.76 -22.96
N ILE A 393 -3.98 -5.77 -22.94
CA ILE A 393 -2.77 -5.75 -22.12
C ILE A 393 -2.75 -4.48 -21.29
N ALA A 394 -2.71 -4.61 -19.97
CA ALA A 394 -2.47 -3.50 -19.06
C ALA A 394 -0.96 -3.31 -18.87
N ALA A 395 -0.53 -2.05 -18.82
CA ALA A 395 0.79 -1.64 -18.31
C ALA A 395 0.58 -0.76 -17.08
N ILE A 396 1.13 -1.14 -15.93
CA ILE A 396 0.83 -0.53 -14.63
C ILE A 396 2.15 -0.12 -13.96
N ASN A 397 2.26 1.14 -13.54
CA ASN A 397 3.41 1.63 -12.77
C ASN A 397 3.35 1.06 -11.34
N MET A 398 4.37 0.28 -10.97
CA MET A 398 4.45 -0.41 -9.68
C MET A 398 5.07 0.43 -8.57
N ASN A 399 5.79 1.50 -8.92
CA ASN A 399 6.56 2.28 -7.95
C ASN A 399 6.40 3.78 -8.19
N PRO A 400 5.17 4.32 -8.07
CA PRO A 400 4.89 5.72 -8.31
C PRO A 400 5.61 6.61 -7.29
N GLN A 401 6.07 7.77 -7.75
CA GLN A 401 6.73 8.83 -6.95
C GLN A 401 5.78 10.02 -6.70
N SER A 402 4.71 10.15 -7.49
CA SER A 402 3.61 11.06 -7.21
C SER A 402 2.98 10.74 -5.85
N ARG A 403 2.60 11.79 -5.11
CA ARG A 403 1.95 11.66 -3.79
C ARG A 403 0.73 12.55 -3.73
N GLY A 404 -0.40 11.91 -3.45
CA GLY A 404 -1.70 12.55 -3.34
C GLY A 404 -2.12 12.88 -1.91
N SER A 405 -3.39 13.28 -1.77
CA SER A 405 -4.05 13.52 -0.50
C SER A 405 -5.54 13.17 -0.50
N ILE A 406 -6.06 12.91 0.69
CA ILE A 406 -7.48 12.83 1.03
C ILE A 406 -7.78 14.00 1.96
N ASN A 407 -8.66 14.92 1.55
CA ASN A 407 -9.11 16.04 2.37
C ASN A 407 -10.64 16.04 2.48
N LEU A 408 -11.20 16.84 3.38
CA LEU A 408 -12.64 16.95 3.54
C LEU A 408 -13.21 17.91 2.49
N GLN A 409 -14.36 17.52 1.93
CA GLN A 409 -15.19 18.45 1.16
C GLN A 409 -16.06 19.30 2.08
N SER A 410 -16.52 18.73 3.19
CA SER A 410 -17.40 19.31 4.21
C SER A 410 -17.20 18.57 5.54
N SER A 411 -17.68 19.14 6.64
CA SER A 411 -17.83 18.46 7.93
C SER A 411 -19.04 17.51 7.98
N ASP A 412 -19.87 17.48 6.94
CA ASP A 412 -20.95 16.49 6.78
C ASP A 412 -20.37 15.09 6.47
N PRO A 413 -20.59 14.08 7.33
CA PRO A 413 -20.07 12.72 7.12
C PRO A 413 -20.64 12.00 5.90
N GLU A 414 -21.80 12.42 5.38
CA GLU A 414 -22.39 11.84 4.16
C GLU A 414 -21.71 12.34 2.88
N MET A 415 -20.99 13.47 2.94
CA MET A 415 -20.29 13.99 1.76
C MET A 415 -19.03 13.18 1.44
N PRO A 416 -18.75 12.88 0.16
CA PRO A 416 -17.52 12.19 -0.22
C PRO A 416 -16.29 13.05 0.11
N PRO A 417 -15.11 12.42 0.37
CA PRO A 417 -13.89 13.18 0.54
C PRO A 417 -13.37 13.71 -0.80
N LEU A 418 -12.51 14.72 -0.75
CA LEU A 418 -11.73 15.16 -1.89
C LEU A 418 -10.54 14.19 -2.06
N ILE A 419 -10.55 13.42 -3.14
CA ILE A 419 -9.53 12.42 -3.45
C ILE A 419 -8.62 12.96 -4.56
N ASP A 420 -7.41 13.37 -4.20
CA ASP A 420 -6.42 13.83 -5.17
C ASP A 420 -5.23 12.87 -5.20
N PHE A 421 -5.04 12.13 -6.28
CA PHE A 421 -3.87 11.27 -6.42
C PHE A 421 -2.62 12.03 -6.87
N ALA A 422 -2.79 13.24 -7.40
CA ALA A 422 -1.74 13.97 -8.09
C ALA A 422 -1.04 13.08 -9.15
N TYR A 423 -1.81 12.28 -9.89
CA TYR A 423 -1.26 11.29 -10.82
C TYR A 423 -0.24 11.93 -11.76
N MET A 424 0.91 11.28 -11.97
CA MET A 424 1.95 11.75 -12.89
C MET A 424 2.50 13.16 -12.57
N SER A 425 2.32 13.66 -11.34
CA SER A 425 2.93 14.91 -10.89
C SER A 425 4.45 14.80 -10.79
N HIS A 426 4.97 13.61 -10.54
CA HIS A 426 6.40 13.32 -10.62
C HIS A 426 6.79 12.79 -12.01
N PRO A 427 7.81 13.35 -12.69
CA PRO A 427 8.15 12.99 -14.08
C PRO A 427 8.58 11.52 -14.26
N TYR A 428 9.18 10.91 -13.23
CA TYR A 428 9.52 9.49 -13.22
C TYR A 428 8.32 8.58 -13.52
N ASP A 429 7.11 8.92 -13.03
CA ASP A 429 5.94 8.07 -13.19
C ASP A 429 5.48 8.01 -14.64
N ARG A 430 5.54 9.16 -15.32
CA ARG A 430 5.27 9.27 -16.75
C ARG A 430 6.27 8.42 -17.53
N HIS A 431 7.56 8.53 -17.21
CA HIS A 431 8.61 7.78 -17.89
C HIS A 431 8.39 6.26 -17.76
N ILE A 432 8.13 5.76 -16.55
CA ILE A 432 7.83 4.34 -16.32
C ILE A 432 6.62 3.86 -17.11
N LEU A 433 5.54 4.62 -17.10
CA LEU A 433 4.31 4.22 -17.78
C LEU A 433 4.50 4.16 -19.31
N ILE A 434 5.27 5.09 -19.88
CA ILE A 434 5.63 5.08 -21.31
C ILE A 434 6.43 3.81 -21.65
N GLU A 435 7.42 3.42 -20.85
CA GLU A 435 8.16 2.18 -21.09
C GLU A 435 7.23 0.96 -20.99
N GLY A 436 6.36 0.90 -19.98
CA GLY A 436 5.36 -0.16 -19.87
C GLY A 436 4.47 -0.28 -21.11
N VAL A 437 4.02 0.84 -21.67
CA VAL A 437 3.25 0.88 -22.92
C VAL A 437 4.05 0.35 -24.10
N ARG A 438 5.32 0.73 -24.24
CA ARG A 438 6.19 0.20 -25.31
C ARG A 438 6.35 -1.31 -25.23
N HIS A 439 6.49 -1.85 -24.02
CA HIS A 439 6.54 -3.29 -23.79
C HIS A 439 5.23 -3.99 -24.14
N ALA A 440 4.08 -3.42 -23.75
CA ALA A 440 2.78 -3.93 -24.13
C ALA A 440 2.59 -3.97 -25.66
N MET A 441 3.06 -2.94 -26.38
CA MET A 441 3.03 -2.89 -27.85
C MET A 441 3.90 -3.95 -28.54
N GLN A 442 4.91 -4.52 -27.87
CA GLN A 442 5.74 -5.57 -28.47
C GLN A 442 5.01 -6.91 -28.56
N PHE A 443 4.02 -7.19 -27.70
CA PHE A 443 3.35 -8.49 -27.69
C PHE A 443 2.72 -8.82 -29.05
N VAL A 444 2.07 -7.87 -29.72
CA VAL A 444 1.47 -8.11 -31.04
C VAL A 444 2.49 -8.30 -32.17
N LYS A 445 3.75 -7.90 -31.95
CA LYS A 445 4.85 -8.05 -32.92
C LYS A 445 5.53 -9.42 -32.83
N THR A 446 5.25 -10.18 -31.77
CA THR A 446 5.77 -11.55 -31.63
C THR A 446 5.26 -12.45 -32.76
N ARG A 447 6.07 -13.44 -33.15
CA ARG A 447 5.70 -14.41 -34.18
C ARG A 447 4.42 -15.16 -33.79
N THR A 448 4.26 -15.45 -32.51
CA THR A 448 3.10 -16.18 -31.98
C THR A 448 1.80 -15.39 -32.07
N ILE A 449 1.78 -14.09 -31.75
CA ILE A 449 0.55 -13.28 -31.75
C ILE A 449 0.26 -12.63 -33.10
N SER A 450 1.28 -12.18 -33.83
CA SER A 450 1.12 -11.44 -35.10
C SER A 450 0.28 -12.16 -36.16
N LYS A 451 0.30 -13.50 -36.19
CA LYS A 451 -0.52 -14.31 -37.10
C LYS A 451 -2.04 -14.16 -36.90
N TYR A 452 -2.46 -13.67 -35.73
CA TYR A 452 -3.86 -13.40 -35.41
C TYR A 452 -4.18 -11.90 -35.47
N TRP A 453 -3.20 -11.00 -35.49
CA TRP A 453 -3.46 -9.58 -35.38
C TRP A 453 -4.16 -9.03 -36.62
N LYS A 454 -5.24 -8.25 -36.43
CA LYS A 454 -5.99 -7.61 -37.52
C LYS A 454 -5.79 -6.09 -37.53
N SER A 455 -6.03 -5.44 -36.40
CA SER A 455 -5.92 -3.97 -36.29
C SER A 455 -5.82 -3.55 -34.82
N SER A 456 -5.45 -2.28 -34.59
CA SER A 456 -5.42 -1.73 -33.23
C SER A 456 -6.74 -1.04 -32.86
N ILE A 457 -7.22 -1.32 -31.65
CA ILE A 457 -8.46 -0.75 -31.11
C ILE A 457 -8.13 0.47 -30.24
N ASN A 458 -7.32 0.26 -29.20
CA ASN A 458 -6.96 1.27 -28.22
C ASN A 458 -5.46 1.27 -27.95
N VAL A 459 -4.68 1.67 -28.96
CA VAL A 459 -3.20 1.65 -28.92
C VAL A 459 -2.65 2.97 -29.45
N PRO A 460 -1.52 3.47 -28.91
CA PRO A 460 -0.79 4.59 -29.50
C PRO A 460 -0.49 4.38 -31.00
N LYS A 461 -0.37 5.46 -31.76
CA LYS A 461 -0.05 5.38 -33.21
C LYS A 461 1.38 4.88 -33.45
N SER A 462 2.28 5.16 -32.51
CA SER A 462 3.68 4.76 -32.55
C SER A 462 4.23 4.63 -31.13
N GLU A 463 5.47 4.15 -31.02
CA GLU A 463 6.22 4.05 -29.75
C GLU A 463 6.86 5.39 -29.32
N GLN A 464 6.68 6.45 -30.12
CA GLN A 464 7.18 7.77 -29.76
C GLN A 464 6.44 8.29 -28.54
N GLU A 465 7.19 8.89 -27.62
CA GLU A 465 6.64 9.41 -26.37
C GLU A 465 5.47 10.38 -26.60
N GLN A 466 5.56 11.25 -27.62
CA GLN A 466 4.52 12.21 -27.94
C GLN A 466 3.18 11.53 -28.30
N ASP A 467 3.22 10.43 -29.05
CA ASP A 467 2.02 9.67 -29.43
C ASP A 467 1.42 8.89 -28.26
N ILE A 468 2.26 8.42 -27.33
CA ILE A 468 1.85 7.74 -26.10
C ILE A 468 1.26 8.73 -25.08
N TRP A 469 1.80 9.95 -25.00
CA TRP A 469 1.35 10.94 -24.01
C TRP A 469 0.12 11.73 -24.47
N ILE A 470 0.14 12.34 -25.67
CA ILE A 470 -0.90 13.27 -26.14
C ILE A 470 -2.25 12.56 -26.34
N ARG A 471 -2.29 11.51 -27.16
CA ARG A 471 -3.57 10.90 -27.60
C ARG A 471 -4.23 10.02 -26.52
N GLN A 472 -3.44 9.61 -25.56
CA GLN A 472 -3.68 8.38 -24.83
C GLN A 472 -3.82 8.66 -23.33
N ILE A 473 -2.89 9.41 -22.76
CA ILE A 473 -2.92 9.84 -21.35
C ILE A 473 -3.62 11.21 -21.25
N GLN A 474 -3.18 12.24 -21.98
CA GLN A 474 -3.81 13.58 -21.92
C GLN A 474 -5.23 13.60 -22.51
N GLU A 475 -5.45 13.08 -23.72
CA GLU A 475 -6.77 13.11 -24.38
C GLU A 475 -7.84 12.18 -23.76
N GLY A 476 -7.51 11.36 -22.76
CA GLY A 476 -8.53 10.64 -21.99
C GLY A 476 -9.00 9.30 -22.57
N ARG A 477 -8.42 8.85 -23.70
CA ARG A 477 -8.84 7.64 -24.40
C ARG A 477 -8.37 6.34 -23.72
N LEU A 478 -7.19 6.33 -23.07
CA LEU A 478 -6.82 5.28 -22.08
C LEU A 478 -7.22 5.65 -20.65
N LEU A 479 -7.45 6.94 -20.39
CA LEU A 479 -7.69 7.46 -19.04
C LEU A 479 -9.05 7.07 -18.45
N LEU A 480 -9.99 6.58 -19.27
CA LEU A 480 -11.30 6.11 -18.79
C LEU A 480 -11.19 4.95 -17.77
N ARG A 481 -9.99 4.38 -17.57
CA ARG A 481 -9.73 3.25 -16.66
C ARG A 481 -8.32 3.28 -16.08
N LEU A 482 -7.87 4.46 -15.61
CA LEU A 482 -6.92 4.44 -14.48
C LEU A 482 -7.66 3.79 -13.32
N LEU A 483 -7.46 2.49 -13.16
CA LEU A 483 -7.93 1.79 -11.98
C LEU A 483 -6.86 1.96 -10.94
N GLY A 484 -7.27 2.37 -9.75
CA GLY A 484 -6.42 2.13 -8.60
C GLY A 484 -6.29 0.64 -8.40
N PHE A 485 -5.14 0.06 -8.74
CA PHE A 485 -4.97 -1.38 -8.66
C PHE A 485 -4.64 -1.82 -7.23
N GLN A 486 -3.94 -0.99 -6.45
CA GLN A 486 -3.56 -1.29 -5.06
C GLN A 486 -3.37 -0.01 -4.24
N GLN A 487 -3.90 -0.01 -3.02
CA GLN A 487 -3.98 1.18 -2.19
C GLN A 487 -2.94 1.18 -1.08
N PHE A 488 -2.25 2.31 -0.94
CA PHE A 488 -1.56 2.65 0.29
C PHE A 488 -1.88 4.09 0.68
N ALA A 489 -2.62 4.28 1.77
CA ALA A 489 -2.61 5.53 2.53
C ALA A 489 -1.84 5.24 3.82
N VAL A 490 -0.63 5.77 3.92
CA VAL A 490 0.12 5.73 5.18
C VAL A 490 -0.28 6.98 5.95
N VAL A 491 -1.10 6.83 7.00
CA VAL A 491 -1.04 7.79 8.10
C VAL A 491 0.37 7.63 8.67
N ASP A 492 1.23 8.60 8.41
CA ASP A 492 2.63 8.58 8.83
C ASP A 492 2.71 8.53 10.37
N ALA A 493 2.76 7.32 10.93
CA ALA A 493 2.86 7.10 12.37
C ALA A 493 4.26 7.43 12.92
N SER A 494 5.26 7.69 12.05
CA SER A 494 6.62 8.06 12.46
C SER A 494 6.68 9.48 13.07
N LYS A 495 5.67 10.34 12.83
CA LYS A 495 5.65 11.73 13.30
C LYS A 495 5.07 11.96 14.70
N LEU A 496 4.89 10.92 15.51
CA LEU A 496 4.30 11.04 16.86
C LEU A 496 5.21 11.70 17.94
N LYS A 497 6.42 12.19 17.64
CA LYS A 497 7.28 12.87 18.63
C LYS A 497 8.17 13.98 18.06
N LYS A 498 7.84 15.25 18.29
CA LYS A 498 8.83 16.35 18.41
C LYS A 498 8.59 17.11 19.72
N VAL A 499 9.53 17.00 20.66
CA VAL A 499 9.47 17.59 22.01
C VAL A 499 10.31 18.88 22.04
N LYS A 500 9.78 19.98 22.59
CA LYS A 500 10.50 21.25 22.81
C LYS A 500 11.41 21.13 24.06
N CYS A 501 12.74 21.10 23.91
CA CYS A 501 13.71 21.05 25.02
C CYS A 501 14.86 22.04 24.81
N ARG A 502 15.49 22.51 25.90
CA ARG A 502 16.73 23.31 25.90
C ARG A 502 17.95 22.40 25.71
N VAL A 503 18.88 22.76 24.83
CA VAL A 503 20.00 21.92 24.39
C VAL A 503 21.36 22.58 24.69
N ILE A 504 22.26 21.83 25.32
CA ILE A 504 23.62 22.27 25.69
C ILE A 504 24.64 21.40 24.96
N GLY A 505 25.52 22.02 24.20
CA GLY A 505 26.57 21.38 23.42
C GLY A 505 27.93 21.49 24.09
N ILE A 506 28.76 20.44 23.96
CA ILE A 506 30.11 20.41 24.54
C ILE A 506 31.10 20.04 23.44
N ALA A 507 32.18 20.81 23.29
CA ALA A 507 33.21 20.58 22.28
C ALA A 507 34.63 20.83 22.80
N GLY A 508 35.64 20.45 22.01
CA GLY A 508 37.04 20.43 22.46
C GLY A 508 37.86 21.69 22.20
N ASN A 509 37.28 22.73 21.60
CA ASN A 509 37.86 24.05 21.41
C ASN A 509 36.74 25.08 21.16
N ASP A 510 37.07 26.37 21.17
CA ASP A 510 36.08 27.44 21.09
C ASP A 510 35.47 27.58 19.67
N ASP A 511 36.22 27.26 18.61
CA ASP A 511 35.71 27.27 17.24
C ASP A 511 34.57 26.25 17.05
N LYS A 512 34.73 25.03 17.57
CA LYS A 512 33.67 24.01 17.53
C LYS A 512 32.49 24.40 18.42
N CYS A 513 32.73 25.10 19.53
CA CYS A 513 31.63 25.65 20.31
C CYS A 513 30.86 26.72 19.55
N GLN A 514 31.53 27.55 18.74
CA GLN A 514 30.84 28.51 17.89
C GLN A 514 29.99 27.81 16.84
N TRP A 515 30.53 26.80 16.18
CA TRP A 515 29.78 25.98 15.22
C TRP A 515 28.51 25.35 15.83
N LEU A 516 28.56 24.86 17.07
CA LEU A 516 27.37 24.33 17.76
C LEU A 516 26.29 25.40 17.99
N ARG A 517 26.68 26.66 18.26
CA ARG A 517 25.69 27.75 18.39
C ARG A 517 25.03 28.06 17.06
N ASP A 518 25.78 28.00 15.97
CA ASP A 518 25.25 28.23 14.62
C ASP A 518 24.22 27.14 14.23
N LEU A 519 24.34 25.93 14.79
CA LEU A 519 23.35 24.84 14.68
C LEU A 519 22.13 25.01 15.59
N GLY A 520 22.02 26.12 16.34
CA GLY A 520 20.87 26.43 17.18
C GLY A 520 20.93 25.85 18.59
N PHE A 521 22.10 25.45 19.09
CA PHE A 521 22.26 25.07 20.50
C PHE A 521 22.14 26.31 21.41
N ASP A 522 21.36 26.20 22.49
CA ASP A 522 21.15 27.30 23.43
C ASP A 522 22.43 27.70 24.18
N VAL A 523 23.32 26.72 24.43
CA VAL A 523 24.63 26.94 25.08
C VAL A 523 25.66 26.00 24.47
N ALA A 524 26.88 26.49 24.23
CA ALA A 524 28.01 25.66 23.79
C ALA A 524 29.25 25.92 24.66
N LEU A 525 29.87 24.83 25.17
CA LEU A 525 30.92 24.87 26.18
C LEU A 525 32.17 24.09 25.76
N ASN A 526 33.35 24.69 25.93
CA ASN A 526 34.62 24.06 25.62
C ASN A 526 35.10 23.23 26.82
N TYR A 527 35.17 21.90 26.69
CA TYR A 527 35.55 21.02 27.80
C TYR A 527 37.02 21.07 28.19
N LYS A 528 37.88 21.63 27.33
CA LYS A 528 39.30 21.84 27.64
C LYS A 528 39.56 23.15 28.38
N SER A 529 38.54 24.01 28.52
CA SER A 529 38.67 25.25 29.28
C SER A 529 38.94 24.93 30.77
N PRO A 530 39.90 25.60 31.43
CA PRO A 530 40.09 25.45 32.87
C PRO A 530 38.83 25.84 33.68
N ASN A 531 37.91 26.62 33.07
CA ASN A 531 36.65 27.03 33.66
C ASN A 531 35.45 26.14 33.27
N PHE A 532 35.67 25.04 32.53
CA PHE A 532 34.60 24.21 32.00
C PHE A 532 33.59 23.76 33.06
N LYS A 533 34.08 23.25 34.21
CA LYS A 533 33.21 22.79 35.30
C LYS A 533 32.31 23.90 35.83
N LYS A 534 32.84 25.12 35.98
CA LYS A 534 32.08 26.29 36.42
C LYS A 534 31.01 26.67 35.39
N HIS A 535 31.36 26.67 34.10
CA HIS A 535 30.43 26.99 33.03
C HIS A 535 29.34 25.92 32.84
N MET A 536 29.67 24.63 32.97
CA MET A 536 28.71 23.54 32.94
C MET A 536 27.67 23.67 34.05
N ILE A 537 28.09 24.01 35.27
CA ILE A 537 27.17 24.24 36.40
C ILE A 537 26.25 25.42 36.11
N ALA A 538 26.79 26.52 35.59
CA ALA A 538 26.00 27.71 35.24
C ALA A 538 25.01 27.43 34.09
N ALA A 539 25.40 26.60 33.12
CA ALA A 539 24.56 26.24 31.97
C ALA A 539 23.44 25.25 32.33
N THR A 540 23.58 24.51 33.43
CA THR A 540 22.62 23.48 33.88
C THR A 540 21.99 23.84 35.23
N PRO A 541 21.38 25.04 35.41
CA PRO A 541 20.89 25.48 36.72
C PRO A 541 19.80 24.57 37.28
N ASN A 542 19.02 23.94 36.40
CA ASN A 542 17.95 23.01 36.76
C ASN A 542 18.36 21.54 36.65
N LEU A 543 19.67 21.25 36.64
CA LEU A 543 20.22 19.90 36.39
C LEU A 543 19.78 19.35 35.01
N ASN A 544 20.11 18.10 34.69
CA ASN A 544 19.93 17.50 33.37
C ASN A 544 18.79 16.46 33.38
N ASP A 545 17.85 16.58 32.44
CA ASP A 545 16.80 15.57 32.18
C ASP A 545 17.28 14.48 31.22
N VAL A 546 18.14 14.84 30.27
CA VAL A 546 18.77 13.91 29.32
C VAL A 546 20.24 14.27 29.17
N TYR A 547 21.12 13.27 29.21
CA TYR A 547 22.53 13.43 28.85
C TYR A 547 22.92 12.36 27.82
N PHE A 548 23.37 12.81 26.65
CA PHE A 548 23.87 11.94 25.59
C PHE A 548 25.40 11.89 25.70
N ASP A 549 25.92 10.79 26.25
CA ASP A 549 27.34 10.63 26.56
C ASP A 549 28.12 10.03 25.40
N ASN A 550 29.04 10.83 24.85
CA ASN A 550 30.04 10.41 23.87
C ASN A 550 31.45 10.35 24.47
N PHE A 551 31.64 10.89 25.69
CA PHE A 551 32.95 11.15 26.25
C PHE A 551 33.38 10.15 27.31
N GLY A 552 32.49 9.77 28.22
CA GLY A 552 32.85 9.00 29.41
C GLY A 552 33.74 9.80 30.38
N GLY A 553 34.35 9.10 31.35
CA GLY A 553 35.32 9.67 32.29
C GLY A 553 34.77 10.83 33.12
N ASP A 554 35.60 11.85 33.38
CA ASP A 554 35.28 12.96 34.28
C ASP A 554 34.06 13.79 33.82
N ILE A 555 33.76 13.82 32.52
CA ILE A 555 32.59 14.53 31.98
C ILE A 555 31.30 13.77 32.31
N LEU A 556 31.28 12.45 32.09
CA LEU A 556 30.16 11.59 32.49
C LEU A 556 29.91 11.71 34.00
N ASP A 557 30.97 11.67 34.80
CA ASP A 557 30.87 11.80 36.25
C ASP A 557 30.34 13.17 36.70
N LEU A 558 30.73 14.25 36.03
CA LEU A 558 30.19 15.59 36.27
C LEU A 558 28.69 15.66 35.92
N CYS A 559 28.27 15.05 34.81
CA CYS A 559 26.88 15.01 34.38
C CYS A 559 26.01 14.15 35.31
N LEU A 560 26.50 12.98 35.74
CA LEU A 560 25.80 12.10 36.70
C LEU A 560 25.53 12.79 38.04
N ARG A 561 26.42 13.68 38.48
CA ARG A 561 26.22 14.54 39.67
C ARG A 561 25.16 15.62 39.47
N ARG A 562 24.71 15.84 38.24
CA ARG A 562 23.79 16.91 37.85
C ARG A 562 22.62 16.39 37.03
N ILE A 563 22.02 15.27 37.44
CA ILE A 563 20.80 14.74 36.81
C ILE A 563 19.57 14.99 37.68
N ASN A 564 18.43 15.23 37.03
CA ASN A 564 17.12 15.28 37.68
C ASN A 564 16.58 13.88 37.98
N GLN A 565 15.51 13.82 38.76
CA GLN A 565 14.76 12.58 38.95
C GLN A 565 14.21 12.08 37.61
N ASN A 566 14.32 10.77 37.38
CA ASN A 566 13.93 10.06 36.15
C ASN A 566 14.71 10.48 34.90
N ALA A 567 15.89 11.09 35.06
CA ALA A 567 16.73 11.47 33.95
C ALA A 567 17.17 10.27 33.09
N ARG A 568 17.53 10.55 31.84
CA ARG A 568 17.99 9.54 30.87
C ARG A 568 19.42 9.82 30.45
N ILE A 569 20.30 8.86 30.70
CA ILE A 569 21.69 8.91 30.25
C ILE A 569 21.84 7.91 29.11
N VAL A 570 22.17 8.42 27.93
CA VAL A 570 22.31 7.64 26.70
C VAL A 570 23.81 7.45 26.45
N LEU A 571 24.31 6.23 26.57
CA LEU A 571 25.72 5.91 26.39
C LEU A 571 25.99 5.56 24.93
N CYS A 572 26.48 6.53 24.16
CA CYS A 572 26.80 6.36 22.75
C CYS A 572 28.31 6.20 22.51
N GLY A 573 29.16 6.67 23.43
CA GLY A 573 30.60 6.44 23.35
C GLY A 573 31.34 6.81 24.63
N ALA A 574 32.60 6.38 24.73
CA ALA A 574 33.51 6.65 25.85
C ALA A 574 34.90 7.04 25.34
N ILE A 575 34.97 8.06 24.47
CA ILE A 575 36.21 8.38 23.73
C ILE A 575 37.39 8.70 24.65
N SER A 576 37.14 9.18 25.88
CA SER A 576 38.20 9.42 26.88
C SER A 576 38.81 8.15 27.46
N GLN A 577 38.15 7.00 27.30
CA GLN A 577 38.52 5.72 27.91
C GLN A 577 39.01 4.68 26.90
N TYR A 578 38.71 4.80 25.60
CA TYR A 578 39.00 3.76 24.60
C TYR A 578 40.48 3.36 24.50
N ASN A 579 41.40 4.31 24.72
CA ASN A 579 42.84 4.06 24.69
C ASN A 579 43.47 4.07 26.09
N ALA A 580 42.66 4.07 27.15
CA ALA A 580 43.17 4.06 28.51
C ALA A 580 43.64 2.64 28.88
N THR A 581 44.86 2.52 29.38
CA THR A 581 45.42 1.24 29.86
C THR A 581 44.75 0.74 31.14
N ASN A 582 44.08 1.62 31.87
CA ASN A 582 43.26 1.28 33.03
C ASN A 582 41.95 2.09 32.99
N PRO A 583 40.94 1.63 32.23
CA PRO A 583 39.69 2.36 32.07
C PRO A 583 38.95 2.44 33.41
N LYS A 584 38.45 3.62 33.73
CA LYS A 584 37.70 3.86 34.97
C LYS A 584 36.20 3.78 34.70
N GLY A 585 35.50 2.98 35.50
CA GLY A 585 34.04 2.97 35.52
C GLY A 585 33.47 4.27 36.06
N PRO A 586 32.17 4.55 35.83
CA PRO A 586 31.51 5.76 36.33
C PRO A 586 31.51 5.79 37.86
N ALA A 587 32.13 6.80 38.46
CA ALA A 587 32.26 6.91 39.91
C ALA A 587 30.94 7.30 40.60
N TYR A 588 30.02 7.95 39.88
CA TYR A 588 28.75 8.46 40.43
C TYR A 588 27.50 7.73 39.94
N TYR A 589 27.63 6.47 39.51
CA TYR A 589 26.48 5.67 39.06
C TYR A 589 25.39 5.52 40.14
N SER A 590 25.75 5.61 41.43
CA SER A 590 24.79 5.54 42.54
C SER A 590 23.74 6.66 42.49
N ALA A 591 24.04 7.79 41.84
CA ALA A 591 23.06 8.85 41.57
C ALA A 591 21.84 8.32 40.80
N LEU A 592 22.03 7.32 39.92
CA LEU A 592 20.94 6.70 39.16
C LEU A 592 19.89 6.06 40.07
N ILE A 593 20.33 5.48 41.19
CA ILE A 593 19.43 4.87 42.18
C ILE A 593 18.60 5.96 42.85
N THR A 594 19.29 6.96 43.44
CA THR A 594 18.62 8.02 44.19
C THR A 594 17.70 8.88 43.33
N GLN A 595 18.06 9.07 42.05
CA GLN A 595 17.27 9.86 41.11
C GLN A 595 16.32 9.00 40.29
N ARG A 596 16.28 7.67 40.45
CA ARG A 596 15.48 6.76 39.60
C ARG A 596 15.75 6.96 38.09
N ALA A 597 16.97 7.34 37.76
CA ALA A 597 17.40 7.63 36.40
C ALA A 597 17.85 6.34 35.69
N ARG A 598 17.73 6.32 34.36
CA ARG A 598 18.18 5.19 33.53
C ARG A 598 19.42 5.58 32.76
N MET A 599 20.44 4.73 32.81
CA MET A 599 21.62 4.79 31.95
C MET A 599 21.63 3.58 31.02
N GLN A 600 21.70 3.81 29.70
CA GLN A 600 21.53 2.76 28.70
C GLN A 600 22.46 2.94 27.52
N GLY A 601 23.03 1.83 27.03
CA GLY A 601 23.78 1.77 25.77
C GLY A 601 22.93 2.17 24.56
N PHE A 602 23.55 2.89 23.64
CA PHE A 602 22.97 3.34 22.37
C PHE A 602 24.02 3.15 21.30
N ILE A 603 23.78 2.23 20.36
CA ILE A 603 24.64 2.07 19.19
C ILE A 603 23.92 2.72 18.02
N VAL A 604 24.58 3.69 17.39
CA VAL A 604 23.98 4.46 16.29
C VAL A 604 23.58 3.55 15.12
N PHE A 605 24.26 2.42 14.94
CA PHE A 605 23.90 1.40 13.94
C PHE A 605 22.57 0.68 14.20
N ASP A 606 22.09 0.65 15.45
CA ASP A 606 20.76 0.13 15.77
C ASP A 606 19.65 1.09 15.27
N TYR A 607 20.04 2.28 14.83
CA TYR A 607 19.16 3.36 14.41
C TYR A 607 19.55 3.92 13.03
N VAL A 608 20.25 3.15 12.18
CA VAL A 608 20.62 3.57 10.79
C VAL A 608 19.41 4.03 10.00
N SER A 609 18.26 3.36 10.16
CA SER A 609 17.02 3.74 9.48
C SER A 609 16.48 5.11 9.90
N ARG A 610 16.95 5.65 11.02
CA ARG A 610 16.57 6.96 11.58
C ARG A 610 17.61 8.05 11.31
N TYR A 611 18.67 7.75 10.58
CA TYR A 611 19.66 8.78 10.20
C TYR A 611 19.06 9.95 9.42
N PRO A 612 18.08 9.75 8.51
CA PRO A 612 17.40 10.87 7.86
C PRO A 612 16.64 11.80 8.83
N GLU A 613 16.28 11.34 10.03
CA GLU A 613 15.65 12.17 11.07
C GLU A 613 16.65 13.10 11.79
N ALA A 614 17.95 12.83 11.67
CA ALA A 614 19.02 13.49 12.39
C ALA A 614 19.78 14.56 11.59
N ILE A 615 19.47 14.71 10.28
CA ILE A 615 20.09 15.66 9.34
C ILE A 615 19.20 16.89 9.16
#